data_AF-A0A7C3W641-F1
#
_entry.id   AF-A0A7C3W641-F1
#
_cell.length_a   1.000
_cell.length_b   1.000
_cell.length_c   1.000
_cell.angle_alpha   90.00
_cell.angle_beta   90.00
_cell.angle_gamma   90.00
#
_symmetry.space_group_name_H-M   'P 1'
#
loop_
_entity.id
_entity.type
_entity.pdbx_description
1 polymer ?
#
loop_
_entity_poly.entity_id
_entity_poly.type
_entity_poly.pdbx_seq_one_letter_code
_entity_poly.pdbx_strand_id
1 'polypeptide(L)' 'MEPVFEKYAAQPGALIPILQKAQDIYNYLPPEVLQLIAERLGIALSKVYGVATFYAQFYLERRGRHV' A
#
# COMPACT_ATOMS: atom_id res chain seq x y z
N MET A 1 7.35 -9.29 -3.39
CA MET A 1 5.95 -8.84 -3.20
C MET A 1 4.92 -9.93 -3.48
N GLU A 2 5.22 -10.92 -4.32
CA GLU A 2 4.31 -12.05 -4.63
C GLU A 2 3.73 -12.80 -3.42
N PRO A 3 4.49 -13.20 -2.38
CA PRO A 3 3.91 -13.97 -1.25
C PRO A 3 2.98 -13.14 -0.36
N VAL A 4 2.91 -11.82 -0.54
CA VAL A 4 2.01 -10.93 0.22
C VAL A 4 0.61 -10.95 -0.39
N PHE A 5 0.50 -10.98 -1.72
CA PHE A 5 -0.79 -10.90 -2.39
C PHE A 5 -1.60 -12.19 -2.25
N GLU A 6 -0.97 -13.37 -2.32
CA GLU A 6 -1.67 -14.66 -2.16
C GLU A 6 -2.29 -14.84 -0.78
N LYS A 7 -1.68 -14.26 0.26
CA LYS A 7 -2.16 -14.40 1.64
C LYS A 7 -3.34 -13.49 1.97
N TYR A 8 -3.53 -12.41 1.21
CA TYR A 8 -4.48 -11.34 1.55
C TYR A 8 -5.55 -11.06 0.47
N ALA A 9 -5.37 -11.51 -0.78
CA ALA A 9 -6.35 -11.26 -1.86
C ALA A 9 -7.77 -11.77 -1.57
N ALA A 10 -7.92 -12.79 -0.71
CA ALA A 10 -9.21 -13.38 -0.36
C ALA A 10 -9.91 -12.73 0.85
N GLN A 11 -9.29 -11.76 1.55
CA GLN A 11 -9.85 -11.21 2.79
C GLN A 11 -10.33 -9.77 2.64
N PRO A 12 -11.60 -9.47 2.97
CA PRO A 12 -12.07 -8.11 3.15
C PRO A 12 -11.20 -7.38 4.20
N GLY A 13 -10.59 -6.26 3.83
CA GLY A 13 -9.71 -5.49 4.73
C GLY A 13 -8.19 -5.69 4.53
N ALA A 14 -7.79 -6.47 3.52
CA ALA A 14 -6.40 -6.70 3.13
C ALA A 14 -5.57 -5.46 2.78
N LEU A 15 -6.22 -4.34 2.45
CA LEU A 15 -5.55 -3.15 1.93
C LEU A 15 -4.56 -2.53 2.93
N ILE A 16 -4.92 -2.40 4.21
CA ILE A 16 -4.04 -1.78 5.22
C ILE A 16 -2.77 -2.61 5.45
N PRO A 17 -2.85 -3.94 5.70
CA PRO A 17 -1.66 -4.78 5.81
C PRO A 17 -0.75 -4.76 4.58
N ILE A 18 -1.35 -4.71 3.37
CA ILE A 18 -0.58 -4.64 2.12
C ILE A 18 0.15 -3.31 2.01
N LEU A 19 -0.51 -2.18 2.32
CA LEU A 19 0.12 -0.86 2.32
C LEU A 19 1.25 -0.77 3.36
N GLN A 20 1.06 -1.34 4.56
CA GLN A 20 2.12 -1.42 5.57
C GLN A 20 3.33 -2.19 5.04
N LYS A 21 3.09 -3.38 4.48
CA LYS A 21 4.18 -4.21 3.95
C LYS A 21 4.90 -3.57 2.76
N ALA A 22 4.15 -2.88 1.90
CA ALA A 22 4.72 -2.14 0.78
C ALA A 22 5.58 -0.98 1.29
N GLN A 23 5.10 -0.21 2.28
CA GLN A 23 5.90 0.85 2.88
C GLN A 23 7.16 0.34 3.56
N ASP A 24 7.13 -0.80 4.25
CA ASP A 24 8.32 -1.41 4.86
C ASP A 24 9.39 -1.78 3.82
N ILE A 25 8.98 -2.15 2.60
CA ILE A 25 9.88 -2.52 1.50
C ILE A 25 10.48 -1.28 0.83
N TYR A 26 9.64 -0.27 0.58
CA TYR A 26 10.01 0.90 -0.23
C TYR A 26 10.41 2.13 0.61
N ASN A 27 10.20 2.11 1.93
CA ASN A 27 10.23 3.23 2.89
C ASN A 27 9.17 4.32 2.66
N TYR A 28 8.32 4.16 1.65
CA TYR A 28 7.20 5.03 1.30
C TYR A 28 6.32 4.30 0.28
N LEU A 29 5.23 4.91 -0.16
CA LEU A 29 4.26 4.36 -1.09
C LEU A 29 4.23 5.19 -2.38
N PRO A 30 5.12 4.87 -3.34
CA PRO A 30 5.11 5.55 -4.62
C PRO A 30 3.83 5.24 -5.42
N PRO A 31 3.40 6.13 -6.34
CA PRO A 31 2.21 5.94 -7.17
C PRO A 31 2.14 4.59 -7.88
N GLU A 32 3.28 4.10 -8.39
CA GLU A 32 3.38 2.84 -9.11
C GLU A 32 3.06 1.64 -8.21
N VAL A 33 3.43 1.72 -6.93
CA VAL A 33 3.12 0.68 -5.93
C VAL A 33 1.64 0.71 -5.56
N LEU A 34 1.03 1.90 -5.42
CA LEU A 34 -0.40 2.02 -5.16
C LEU A 34 -1.24 1.50 -6.33
N GLN A 35 -0.80 1.78 -7.56
CA GLN A 35 -1.42 1.25 -8.77
C GLN A 35 -1.35 -0.28 -8.82
N LEU A 36 -0.16 -0.85 -8.55
CA LEU A 36 0.01 -2.30 -8.49
C LEU A 36 -0.92 -2.94 -7.43
N ILE A 37 -1.06 -2.31 -6.26
CA ILE A 37 -1.94 -2.79 -5.20
C ILE A 37 -3.41 -2.74 -5.64
N ALA A 38 -3.84 -1.66 -6.29
CA ALA A 38 -5.20 -1.52 -6.83
C ALA A 38 -5.52 -2.62 -7.85
N GLU A 39 -4.61 -2.85 -8.81
CA GLU A 39 -4.74 -3.88 -9.84
C GLU A 39 -4.80 -5.28 -9.23
N ARG A 40 -3.93 -5.59 -8.25
CA ARG A 40 -3.87 -6.91 -7.61
C ARG A 40 -5.08 -7.20 -6.71
N LEU A 41 -5.67 -6.17 -6.11
CA LEU A 41 -6.86 -6.31 -5.27
C LEU A 41 -8.18 -6.13 -6.04
N GLY A 42 -8.13 -5.74 -7.32
CA GLY A 42 -9.32 -5.49 -8.11
C GLY A 42 -10.18 -4.34 -7.58
N ILE A 43 -9.57 -3.33 -6.94
CA ILE A 43 -10.27 -2.16 -6.40
C ILE A 43 -9.82 -0.87 -7.09
N ALA A 44 -10.67 0.16 -7.04
CA ALA A 44 -10.34 1.44 -7.63
C ALA A 44 -9.09 2.06 -6.99
N LEU A 45 -8.20 2.61 -7.83
CA LEU A 45 -7.00 3.32 -7.38
C LEU A 45 -7.34 4.48 -6.42
N SER A 46 -8.44 5.19 -6.66
CA SER A 46 -8.95 6.24 -5.77
C SER A 46 -9.23 5.74 -4.35
N LYS A 47 -9.69 4.49 -4.20
CA LYS A 47 -9.94 3.87 -2.89
C LYS A 47 -8.61 3.57 -2.18
N VAL A 48 -7.61 3.11 -2.92
CA VAL A 48 -6.25 2.89 -2.40
C VAL A 48 -5.63 4.20 -1.94
N TYR A 49 -5.68 5.23 -2.78
CA TYR A 49 -5.22 6.58 -2.42
C TYR A 49 -5.97 7.14 -1.22
N GLY A 50 -7.29 6.99 -1.16
CA GLY A 50 -8.09 7.45 -0.03
C GLY A 50 -7.64 6.83 1.30
N VAL A 51 -7.31 5.55 1.32
CA VAL A 51 -6.75 4.90 2.52
C VAL A 51 -5.33 5.39 2.82
N ALA A 52 -4.48 5.48 1.81
CA ALA A 52 -3.09 5.92 1.97
C ALA A 52 -2.98 7.38 2.46
N THR A 53 -3.89 8.26 2.07
CA THR A 53 -3.93 9.67 2.53
C THR A 53 -4.67 9.84 3.85
N PHE A 54 -5.65 8.98 4.16
CA PHE A 54 -6.43 9.07 5.40
C PHE A 54 -5.63 8.68 6.64
N TYR A 55 -4.77 7.66 6.54
CA TYR A 55 -3.95 7.21 7.67
C TYR A 55 -2.57 7.88 7.66
N ALA A 56 -2.29 8.71 8.68
CA ALA A 56 -1.02 9.42 8.84
C ALA A 56 0.23 8.53 8.98
N GLN A 57 0.05 7.22 9.19
CA GLN A 57 1.14 6.23 9.22
C GLN A 57 1.76 5.98 7.83
N PHE A 58 1.03 6.30 6.76
CA PHE A 58 1.47 6.08 5.39
C PHE A 58 2.12 7.34 4.81
N TYR A 59 3.20 7.13 4.08
CA TYR A 59 3.99 8.16 3.45
C TYR A 59 3.97 7.96 1.95
N LEU A 60 3.43 8.92 1.22
CA LEU A 60 3.38 8.89 -0.26
C LEU A 60 4.67 9.37 -0.91
N GLU A 61 5.55 9.98 -0.11
CA GLU A 61 6.84 10.51 -0.54
C GLU A 61 7.94 9.94 0.34
N ARG A 62 9.16 9.86 -0.20
CA ARG A 62 10.33 9.41 0.55
C ARG A 62 10.50 10.26 1.79
N ARG A 63 10.43 9.63 2.96
CA ARG A 63 10.91 10.26 4.19
C ARG A 63 12.43 10.08 4.28
N GLY A 64 13.14 11.20 4.46
CA GLY A 64 14.57 11.18 4.69
C GLY A 64 14.89 10.32 5.91
N ARG A 65 15.97 9.53 5.83
CA ARG A 65 16.55 8.85 6.99
C ARG A 65 17.22 9.90 7.89
N HIS A 66 16.44 10.56 8.72
CA HIS A 66 16.97 11.28 9.88
C HIS A 66 16.08 11.00 11.09
N VAL A 67 16.55 10.04 11.89
CA VAL A 67 16.42 10.04 13.35
C VAL A 67 17.84 9.91 13.88
#